data_AF-W1XWU1-F1
#
_entry.id   AF-W1XWU1-F1
#
_cell.length_a   1.000
_cell.length_b   1.000
_cell.length_c   1.000
_cell.angle_alpha   90.00
_cell.angle_beta   90.00
_cell.angle_gamma   90.00
#
_symmetry.space_group_name_H-M   'P 1'
#
loop_
_entity.id
_entity.type
_entity.pdbx_description
1 polymer ?
#
loop_
_entity_poly.entity_id
_entity_poly.type
_entity_poly.pdbx_seq_one_letter_code
_entity_poly.pdbx_strand_id
1 'polypeptide(L)' 'PKSVVSGATPVMRDSEHFFFDLPSFSEMLQAWTRSGALQEQVANKMQEWFESGLQQWDISRDAPYFG' A
#
# COMPACT_ATOMS: atom_id res chain seq x y z
N PRO A 1 -0.66 -21.43 8.81
CA PRO A 1 0.47 -20.55 8.38
C PRO A 1 1.79 -21.18 8.81
N LYS A 2 2.88 -20.99 8.05
CA LYS A 2 4.23 -21.44 8.40
C LYS A 2 5.24 -20.33 8.13
N SER A 3 6.20 -20.13 9.04
CA SER A 3 7.32 -19.22 8.79
C SER A 3 8.14 -19.73 7.61
N VAL A 4 8.32 -18.90 6.58
CA VAL A 4 9.17 -19.27 5.43
C VAL A 4 10.66 -19.28 5.79
N VAL A 5 11.06 -18.60 6.87
CA VAL A 5 12.45 -18.50 7.31
C VAL A 5 12.86 -19.71 8.15
N SER A 6 11.99 -20.16 9.06
CA SER A 6 12.33 -21.20 10.04
C SER A 6 11.46 -22.47 9.94
N GLY A 7 10.38 -22.47 9.16
CA GLY A 7 9.42 -23.57 9.06
C GLY A 7 8.49 -23.73 10.28
N ALA A 8 8.75 -23.01 11.37
CA ALA A 8 7.96 -23.04 12.60
C ALA A 8 6.55 -22.46 12.39
N THR A 9 5.59 -22.89 13.23
CA THR A 9 4.23 -22.32 13.25
C THR A 9 4.26 -20.93 13.89
N PRO A 10 3.80 -19.86 13.20
CA PRO A 10 3.75 -18.51 13.76
C PRO A 10 2.79 -18.41 14.95
N VAL A 11 3.07 -17.45 15.84
CA VAL A 11 2.20 -17.09 16.97
C VAL A 11 1.72 -15.65 16.79
N MET A 12 0.48 -15.38 17.18
CA MET A 12 -0.09 -14.03 17.16
C MET A 12 0.51 -13.18 18.27
N ARG A 13 0.87 -11.94 17.96
CA ARG A 13 1.39 -10.93 18.89
C ARG A 13 0.87 -9.55 18.49
N ASP A 14 0.75 -8.67 19.47
CA ASP A 14 0.45 -7.26 19.21
C ASP A 14 1.74 -6.52 18.84
N SER A 15 1.65 -5.66 17.83
CA SER A 15 2.70 -4.71 17.47
C SER A 15 2.07 -3.38 17.04
N GLU A 16 2.81 -2.29 17.25
CA GLU A 16 2.41 -0.95 16.82
C GLU A 16 2.91 -0.69 15.40
N HIS A 17 2.00 -0.25 14.52
CA HIS A 17 2.30 0.04 13.12
C HIS A 17 1.86 1.44 12.74
N PHE A 18 2.68 2.10 11.91
CA PHE A 18 2.39 3.42 11.36
C PHE A 18 1.80 3.29 9.96
N PHE A 19 0.67 3.95 9.74
CA PHE A 19 -0.06 3.94 8.48
C PHE A 19 -0.05 5.31 7.82
N PHE A 20 0.34 5.34 6.55
CA PHE A 20 0.16 6.51 5.69
C PHE A 20 -1.28 6.56 5.18
N ASP A 21 -1.93 7.71 5.36
CA ASP A 21 -3.33 7.92 4.95
C ASP A 21 -3.46 8.20 3.45
N LEU A 22 -3.07 7.22 2.62
CA LEU A 22 -3.21 7.30 1.17
C LEU A 22 -4.64 7.68 0.68
N PRO A 23 -5.74 7.23 1.33
CA PRO A 23 -7.10 7.65 0.96
C PRO A 23 -7.29 9.18 0.94
N SER A 24 -6.62 9.92 1.84
CA SER A 24 -6.75 11.38 1.89
C SER A 24 -6.23 12.10 0.64
N PHE A 25 -5.44 11.41 -0.18
CA PHE A 25 -4.86 11.93 -1.41
C PHE A 25 -5.59 11.49 -2.68
N SER A 26 -6.71 10.77 -2.55
CA SER A 26 -7.41 10.16 -3.70
C SER A 26 -7.76 11.17 -4.79
N GLU A 27 -8.39 12.29 -4.43
CA GLU A 27 -8.80 13.31 -5.41
C GLU A 27 -7.61 13.93 -6.15
N MET A 28 -6.57 14.29 -5.40
CA MET A 28 -5.33 14.85 -5.96
C MET A 28 -4.67 13.87 -6.93
N LEU A 29 -4.58 12.59 -6.56
CA LEU A 29 -3.97 11.56 -7.41
C LEU A 29 -4.82 11.25 -8.64
N GLN A 30 -6.15 11.20 -8.53
CA GLN A 30 -7.03 11.05 -9.69
C GLN A 30 -6.87 12.21 -10.67
N ALA A 31 -6.84 13.45 -10.18
CA ALA A 31 -6.60 14.62 -11.03
C ALA A 31 -5.21 14.57 -11.70
N TRP A 32 -4.17 14.25 -10.92
CA TRP A 32 -2.80 14.16 -11.43
C TRP A 32 -2.63 13.08 -12.50
N THR A 33 -3.19 11.88 -12.30
CA THR A 33 -3.10 10.80 -13.30
C THR A 33 -3.80 11.14 -14.63
N ARG A 34 -4.74 12.10 -14.63
CA ARG A 34 -5.45 12.58 -15.81
C ARG A 34 -4.95 13.93 -16.34
N SER A 35 -3.88 14.51 -15.77
CA SER A 35 -3.38 15.84 -16.16
C SER A 35 -2.48 15.83 -17.40
N GLY A 36 -2.33 14.69 -18.09
CA GLY A 36 -1.34 14.48 -19.15
C GLY A 36 0.05 14.09 -18.64
N ALA A 37 0.23 13.88 -17.34
CA ALA A 37 1.48 13.40 -16.75
C ALA A 37 1.80 11.93 -17.10
N LEU A 38 0.78 11.16 -17.48
CA LEU A 38 0.87 9.74 -17.80
C LEU A 38 0.36 9.46 -19.22
N GLN A 39 0.88 8.38 -19.82
CA GLN A 39 0.30 7.81 -21.03
C GLN A 39 -1.14 7.33 -20.75
N GLU A 40 -2.01 7.45 -21.75
CA GLU A 40 -3.44 7.14 -21.61
C GLU A 40 -3.70 5.72 -21.09
N GLN A 41 -2.96 4.73 -21.59
CA GLN A 41 -3.09 3.33 -21.19
C GLN A 41 -2.75 3.14 -19.70
N VAL A 42 -1.75 3.88 -19.20
CA VAL A 42 -1.35 3.84 -17.78
C VAL A 42 -2.42 4.51 -16.92
N ALA A 43 -2.92 5.69 -17.32
CA ALA A 43 -3.98 6.38 -16.61
C ALA A 43 -5.27 5.53 -16.52
N ASN A 44 -5.62 4.82 -17.60
CA ASN A 44 -6.75 3.89 -17.62
C ASN A 44 -6.52 2.70 -16.68
N LYS A 45 -5.30 2.15 -16.61
CA LYS A 45 -4.98 1.07 -15.67
C LYS A 45 -5.08 1.52 -14.22
N MET A 46 -4.62 2.73 -13.91
CA MET A 46 -4.72 3.29 -12.55
C MET A 46 -6.16 3.50 -12.11
N GLN A 47 -7.10 3.72 -13.04
CA GLN A 47 -8.53 3.84 -12.73
C GLN A 47 -9.09 2.61 -12.01
N GLU A 48 -8.67 1.40 -12.41
CA GLU A 48 -9.08 0.15 -11.76
C GLU A 48 -8.70 0.13 -10.26
N TRP A 49 -7.57 0.75 -9.91
CA TRP A 49 -7.10 0.82 -8.53
C TRP A 49 -7.89 1.84 -7.71
N PHE A 50 -8.31 2.96 -8.32
CA PHE A 50 -9.21 3.92 -7.66
C PHE A 50 -10.61 3.35 -7.46
N GLU A 51 -11.14 2.57 -8.41
CA GLU A 51 -12.42 1.88 -8.28
C GLU A 51 -12.41 0.85 -7.14
N SER A 52 -11.28 0.19 -6.93
CA SER A 52 -11.07 -0.74 -5.81
C SER A 52 -10.96 -0.02 -4.45
N GLY A 53 -10.76 1.30 -4.46
CA GLY A 53 -10.60 2.14 -3.27
C GLY A 53 -9.20 2.09 -2.68
N LEU A 54 -8.56 3.26 -2.58
CA LEU A 54 -7.26 3.39 -1.90
C LEU A 54 -7.41 3.04 -0.42
N GLN A 55 -6.40 2.34 0.12
CA GLN A 55 -6.36 1.91 1.51
C GLN A 55 -5.18 2.57 2.23
N GLN A 56 -5.26 2.68 3.55
CA GLN A 56 -4.13 3.09 4.36
C GLN A 56 -2.96 2.12 4.17
N TRP A 57 -1.75 2.68 4.06
CA TRP A 57 -0.56 1.90 3.74
C TRP A 57 0.36 1.79 4.96
N ASP A 58 0.59 0.57 5.45
CA ASP A 58 1.54 0.31 6.52
C ASP A 58 2.99 0.53 6.05
N ILE A 59 3.60 1.58 6.58
CA ILE A 59 4.95 2.05 6.26
C ILE A 59 5.99 1.64 7.30
N SER A 60 5.61 0.82 8.29
CA SER A 60 6.47 0.43 9.41
C SER A 60 6.80 -1.06 9.39
N ARG A 61 7.98 -1.43 9.93
CA ARG A 61 8.41 -2.83 10.06
C ARG A 61 9.02 -3.02 11.43
N ASP A 62 8.65 -4.12 12.10
CA ASP A 62 9.21 -4.48 13.39
C ASP A 62 10.71 -4.79 13.30
N ALA A 63 11.46 -4.43 14.34
CA ALA A 63 12.83 -4.85 14.48
C ALA A 63 12.94 -6.39 14.68
N PRO A 64 14.03 -7.04 14.22
CA PRO A 64 15.15 -6.45 13.50
C PRO A 64 14.84 -6.23 12.02
N TYR A 65 15.01 -4.99 11.57
CA TYR A 65 14.88 -4.59 10.16
C TYR A 65 15.98 -3.56 9.86
N PHE A 66 16.68 -3.74 8.74
CA PHE A 66 17.68 -2.78 8.24
C PHE A 66 17.06 -2.07 7.04
N GLY A 67 16.79 -0.77 7.18
CA GLY A 67 16.11 0.08 6.20
C GLY A 67 16.44 1.54 6.40
#